data_AF-A0A3B9V1S8-F1
#
_entry.id   AF-A0A3B9V1S8-F1
#
_cell.length_a   1.000
_cell.length_b   1.000
_cell.length_c   1.000
_cell.angle_alpha   90.00
_cell.angle_beta   90.00
_cell.angle_gamma   90.00
#
_symmetry.space_group_name_H-M   'P 1'
#
loop_
_entity.id
_entity.type
_entity.pdbx_description
1 polymer ?
#
loop_
_entity_poly.entity_id
_entity_poly.type
_entity_poly.pdbx_seq_one_letter_code
_entity_poly.pdbx_strand_id
1 'polypeptide(L)'
;MGGHIPIPSADALAHSQRLVAMIEASIRAERGGLAFDRFMEAALYAPGLGYYAAGARKFGPEGDFVTAPEIGSLFGQCVGQQVAGIFEELGHGVLLEAGPGTGRLMADVLEA
;
A
#
# COMPACT_ATOMS: atom_id res chain seq x y z
N MET A 1 25.14 5.46 10.05
CA MET A 1 24.47 4.33 9.37
C MET A 1 23.99 4.81 8.01
N GLY A 2 24.83 4.71 6.98
CA GLY A 2 24.40 5.01 5.61
C GLY A 2 23.67 3.77 5.08
N GLY A 3 22.35 3.82 5.00
CA GLY A 3 21.56 2.73 4.44
C GLY A 3 21.91 2.55 2.97
N HIS A 4 22.41 1.37 2.60
CA HIS A 4 22.62 1.01 1.21
C HIS A 4 21.25 0.71 0.58
N ILE A 5 20.73 1.63 -0.22
CA ILE A 5 19.49 1.41 -0.98
C ILE A 5 19.83 0.46 -2.15
N PRO A 6 19.14 -0.69 -2.30
CA PRO A 6 19.40 -1.62 -3.39
C PRO A 6 19.13 -0.97 -4.75
N ILE A 7 19.96 -1.32 -5.73
CA ILE A 7 19.77 -0.86 -7.10
C ILE A 7 18.62 -1.67 -7.72
N PRO A 8 17.55 -1.03 -8.23
CA PRO A 8 16.46 -1.75 -8.88
C PRO A 8 16.90 -2.44 -10.18
N SER A 9 16.11 -3.41 -10.65
CA SER A 9 16.33 -4.04 -11.95
C SER A 9 16.21 -3.02 -13.10
N ALA A 10 16.72 -3.36 -14.28
CA ALA A 10 16.62 -2.51 -15.46
C ALA A 10 15.15 -2.14 -15.79
N ASP A 11 14.24 -3.10 -15.68
CA ASP A 11 12.81 -2.88 -15.92
C ASP A 11 12.17 -1.96 -14.87
N ALA A 12 12.53 -2.12 -13.60
CA ALA A 12 12.06 -1.26 -12.52
C ALA A 12 12.59 0.17 -12.66
N LEU A 13 13.85 0.34 -13.08
CA LEU A 13 14.44 1.64 -13.40
C LEU A 13 13.74 2.29 -14.59
N ALA A 14 13.52 1.55 -15.68
CA ALA A 14 12.79 2.06 -16.84
C ALA A 14 11.35 2.46 -16.50
N HIS A 15 10.70 1.71 -15.61
CA HIS A 15 9.38 2.07 -15.08
C HIS A 15 9.41 3.37 -14.27
N SER A 16 10.36 3.49 -13.33
CA SER A 16 10.56 4.69 -12.52
C SER A 16 10.86 5.92 -13.38
N GLN A 17 11.68 5.78 -14.42
CA GLN A 17 11.99 6.87 -15.35
C GLN A 17 10.75 7.41 -16.08
N ARG A 18 9.79 6.55 -16.46
CA ARG A 18 8.51 7.01 -17.05
C ARG A 18 7.69 7.82 -16.06
N LEU A 19 7.64 7.39 -14.80
CA LEU A 19 6.95 8.11 -13.73
C LEU A 19 7.62 9.47 -13.45
N VAL A 20 8.95 9.51 -13.38
CA VAL A 20 9.72 10.76 -13.21
C VAL A 20 9.43 11.73 -14.34
N ALA A 21 9.47 11.28 -15.61
CA ALA A 21 9.19 12.14 -16.76
C ALA A 21 7.76 12.73 -16.70
N MET A 22 6.79 11.95 -16.23
CA MET A 22 5.41 12.41 -16.03
C MET A 22 5.33 13.47 -14.91
N ILE A 23 5.96 13.24 -13.76
CA ILE A 23 5.97 14.19 -12.64
C ILE A 23 6.67 15.51 -13.03
N GLU A 24 7.79 15.43 -13.74
CA GLU A 24 8.50 16.61 -14.24
C GLU A 24 7.63 17.43 -15.22
N ALA A 25 6.83 16.77 -16.05
CA ALA A 25 5.88 17.46 -16.92
C ALA A 25 4.83 18.22 -16.11
N SER A 26 4.30 17.62 -15.04
CA SER A 26 3.37 18.28 -14.11
C SER A 26 4.00 19.49 -13.41
N ILE A 27 5.24 19.36 -12.92
CA ILE A 27 5.99 20.46 -12.30
C ILE A 27 6.15 21.63 -13.28
N ARG A 28 6.51 21.35 -14.54
CA ARG A 28 6.63 22.40 -15.58
C ARG A 28 5.29 23.07 -15.86
N ALA A 29 4.20 22.32 -15.90
CA ALA A 29 2.85 22.86 -16.14
C ALA A 29 2.38 23.79 -14.99
N GLU A 30 2.76 23.47 -13.75
CA GLU A 30 2.45 24.22 -12.53
C GLU A 30 3.46 25.36 -12.23
N ARG A 31 4.10 25.91 -13.27
CA ARG A 31 5.07 27.03 -13.17
C ARG A 31 6.29 26.73 -12.29
N GLY A 32 6.72 25.47 -12.25
CA GLY A 32 7.97 25.05 -11.61
C GLY A 32 7.84 24.57 -10.17
N GLY A 33 6.63 24.47 -9.63
CA GLY A 33 6.38 23.88 -8.31
C GLY A 33 5.21 22.91 -8.35
N LEU A 34 5.32 21.78 -7.64
CA LEU A 34 4.20 20.86 -7.44
C LEU A 34 3.99 20.72 -5.94
N ALA A 35 2.74 20.87 -5.50
CA ALA A 35 2.40 20.63 -4.10
C ALA A 35 2.73 19.18 -3.73
N PHE A 36 3.20 18.97 -2.50
CA PHE A 36 3.74 17.66 -2.10
C PHE A 36 2.68 16.56 -2.09
N ASP A 37 1.43 16.90 -1.77
CA ASP A 37 0.28 15.99 -1.88
C ASP A 37 0.08 15.50 -3.32
N ARG A 38 0.20 16.38 -4.32
CA ARG A 38 0.11 16.02 -5.75
C ARG A 38 1.31 15.20 -6.23
N PHE A 39 2.50 15.52 -5.72
CA PHE A 39 3.66 14.67 -5.95
C PHE A 39 3.43 13.25 -5.39
N MET A 40 2.97 13.14 -4.15
CA MET A 40 2.70 11.87 -3.49
C MET A 40 1.57 11.10 -4.18
N GLU A 41 0.51 11.78 -4.60
CA GLU A 41 -0.59 11.21 -5.37
C GLU A 41 -0.07 10.59 -6.67
N ALA A 42 0.77 11.30 -7.43
CA ALA A 42 1.37 10.78 -8.64
C ALA A 42 2.32 9.61 -8.36
N ALA A 43 3.25 9.78 -7.42
CA ALA A 43 4.27 8.79 -7.10
C ALA A 43 3.66 7.47 -6.58
N LEU A 44 2.55 7.54 -5.84
CA LEU A 44 1.91 6.39 -5.23
C LEU A 44 0.76 5.81 -6.07
N TYR A 45 -0.02 6.64 -6.76
CA TYR A 45 -1.32 6.22 -7.31
C TYR A 45 -1.52 6.52 -8.78
N ALA A 46 -0.54 7.10 -9.50
CA ALA A 46 -0.67 7.31 -10.93
C ALA A 46 -1.04 6.01 -11.67
N PRO A 47 -2.11 5.97 -12.49
CA PRO A 47 -2.55 4.74 -13.14
C PRO A 47 -1.43 4.07 -13.94
N GLY A 48 -1.13 2.80 -13.62
CA GLY A 48 -0.10 2.01 -14.28
C GLY A 48 1.36 2.40 -14.01
N LEU A 49 1.63 3.45 -13.22
CA LEU A 49 2.99 3.94 -12.91
C LEU A 49 3.26 4.16 -11.42
N GLY A 50 2.24 4.55 -10.66
CA GLY A 50 2.37 4.82 -9.24
C GLY A 50 2.64 3.55 -8.45
N TYR A 51 3.34 3.70 -7.33
CA TYR A 51 3.77 2.60 -6.48
C TYR A 51 2.66 1.60 -6.22
N TYR A 52 1.47 1.99 -5.80
CA TYR A 52 0.32 1.11 -5.53
C TYR A 52 -0.48 0.71 -6.77
N ALA A 53 -0.36 1.43 -7.88
CA ALA A 53 -1.14 1.22 -9.12
C ALA A 53 -0.41 0.44 -10.23
N ALA A 54 0.89 0.17 -10.08
CA ALA A 54 1.72 -0.47 -11.11
C ALA A 54 1.72 -2.02 -11.14
N GLY A 55 0.94 -2.68 -10.28
CA GLY A 55 0.81 -4.16 -10.29
C GLY A 55 2.05 -4.98 -9.84
N ALA A 56 3.14 -4.34 -9.40
CA ALA A 56 4.29 -5.06 -8.83
C ALA A 56 3.92 -5.81 -7.51
N ARG A 57 4.59 -6.93 -7.20
CA ARG A 57 4.48 -7.55 -5.86
C ARG A 57 5.11 -6.60 -4.83
N LYS A 58 4.34 -6.16 -3.83
CA LYS A 58 4.74 -5.11 -2.87
C LYS A 58 4.72 -5.54 -1.40
N PHE A 59 4.08 -6.66 -1.09
CA PHE A 59 3.82 -7.10 0.29
C PHE A 59 4.47 -8.45 0.58
N GLY A 60 4.92 -8.62 1.83
CA GLY A 60 5.51 -9.86 2.33
C GLY A 60 7.04 -9.80 2.47
N PRO A 61 7.71 -10.92 2.78
CA PRO A 61 9.16 -10.96 3.06
C PRO A 61 10.06 -10.50 1.89
N GLU A 62 9.52 -10.53 0.67
CA GLU A 62 10.20 -10.07 -0.55
C GLU A 62 9.71 -8.67 -1.01
N GLY A 63 8.80 -8.04 -0.26
CA GLY A 63 8.32 -6.68 -0.49
C GLY A 63 9.18 -5.62 0.19
N ASP A 64 8.88 -4.34 -0.05
CA ASP A 64 9.64 -3.23 0.53
C ASP A 64 9.42 -3.07 2.04
N PHE A 65 8.30 -3.59 2.54
CA PHE A 65 7.94 -3.59 3.96
C PHE A 65 6.98 -4.74 4.28
N VAL A 66 6.93 -5.09 5.57
CA VAL A 66 6.00 -6.08 6.11
C VAL A 66 4.88 -5.38 6.86
N THR A 67 3.67 -5.94 6.83
CA THR A 67 2.53 -5.51 7.65
C THR A 67 2.22 -6.58 8.70
N ALA A 68 1.59 -6.21 9.81
CA ALA A 68 1.29 -7.15 10.91
C ALA A 68 0.54 -8.43 10.46
N PRO A 69 -0.47 -8.37 9.57
CA PRO A 69 -1.12 -9.57 9.05
C PRO A 69 -0.17 -10.53 8.32
N GLU A 70 0.89 -10.01 7.68
CA GLU A 70 1.86 -10.84 6.95
C GLU A 70 2.86 -11.56 7.86
N ILE A 71 3.01 -11.11 9.12
CA ILE A 71 3.92 -11.73 10.10
C ILE A 71 3.32 -13.02 10.68
N GLY A 72 2.03 -13.02 11.01
CA GLY A 72 1.35 -14.16 11.61
C GLY A 72 -0.10 -13.85 11.99
N SER A 73 -0.89 -14.89 12.32
CA SER A 73 -2.34 -14.78 12.51
C SER A 73 -2.77 -14.10 13.80
N LEU A 74 -1.88 -13.98 14.80
CA LEU A 74 -2.22 -13.45 16.12
C LEU A 74 -2.82 -12.03 16.05
N PHE A 75 -2.28 -11.19 15.16
CA PHE A 75 -2.81 -9.84 14.97
C PHE A 75 -4.26 -9.86 14.49
N GLY A 76 -4.56 -10.66 13.45
CA GLY A 76 -5.92 -10.77 12.92
C GLY A 76 -6.90 -11.40 13.91
N GLN A 77 -6.46 -12.40 14.67
CA GLN A 77 -7.26 -13.02 15.74
C GLN A 77 -7.64 -12.02 16.83
N CYS A 78 -6.70 -11.20 17.29
CA CYS A 78 -6.99 -10.15 18.26
C CYS A 78 -8.00 -9.11 17.73
N VAL A 79 -7.86 -8.72 16.46
CA VAL A 79 -8.83 -7.81 15.81
C VAL A 79 -10.19 -8.48 15.70
N GLY A 80 -10.25 -9.76 15.31
CA GLY A 80 -11.49 -10.52 15.16
C GLY A 80 -12.28 -10.62 16.46
N GLN A 81 -11.61 -10.89 17.59
CA GLN A 81 -12.25 -10.91 18.91
C GLN A 81 -12.89 -9.55 19.27
N GLN A 82 -12.23 -8.44 18.95
CA GLN A 82 -12.80 -7.11 19.17
C GLN A 82 -13.99 -6.83 18.23
N VAL A 83 -13.90 -7.26 16.97
CA VAL A 83 -15.00 -7.12 15.99
C VAL A 83 -16.21 -7.93 16.43
N ALA A 84 -16.03 -9.17 16.91
CA ALA A 84 -17.10 -10.02 17.42
C ALA A 84 -17.86 -9.32 18.56
N GLY A 85 -17.16 -8.79 19.56
CA GLY A 85 -17.80 -8.05 20.66
C GLY A 85 -18.59 -6.82 20.18
N ILE A 86 -18.07 -6.09 19.19
CA ILE A 86 -18.80 -4.95 18.58
C ILE A 86 -20.07 -5.44 17.86
N PHE A 87 -20.01 -6.57 17.14
CA PHE A 87 -21.17 -7.13 16.45
C PHE A 87 -22.22 -7.69 17.40
N GLU A 88 -21.83 -8.24 18.54
CA GLU A 88 -22.77 -8.64 19.61
C GLU A 88 -23.57 -7.44 20.13
N GLU A 89 -22.92 -6.29 20.33
CA GLU A 89 -23.57 -5.06 20.76
C GLU A 89 -24.46 -4.43 19.66
N LEU A 90 -24.02 -4.48 18.40
CA LEU A 90 -24.76 -3.92 17.26
C LEU A 90 -25.93 -4.80 16.79
N GLY A 91 -25.85 -6.12 17.01
CA GLY A 91 -26.79 -7.13 16.50
C GLY A 91 -26.69 -7.41 15.00
N HIS A 92 -26.38 -6.39 14.18
CA HIS A 92 -26.08 -6.54 12.76
C HIS A 92 -25.10 -5.45 12.27
N GLY A 93 -24.36 -5.72 11.20
CA GLY A 93 -23.46 -4.74 10.62
C GLY A 93 -22.81 -5.19 9.32
N VAL A 94 -22.03 -4.29 8.72
CA VAL A 94 -21.16 -4.59 7.60
C VAL A 94 -19.73 -4.30 8.03
N LEU A 95 -18.86 -5.28 7.86
CA LEU A 95 -17.42 -5.10 8.04
C LEU A 95 -16.79 -4.72 6.69
N LEU A 96 -16.05 -3.62 6.68
CA LEU A 96 -15.39 -3.10 5.49
C LEU A 96 -13.91 -2.89 5.77
N GLU A 97 -13.05 -3.47 4.94
CA GLU A 97 -11.60 -3.27 4.99
C GLU A 97 -11.13 -2.43 3.80
N ALA A 98 -10.55 -1.26 4.09
CA ALA A 98 -9.99 -0.39 3.09
C ALA A 98 -8.53 -0.77 2.81
N GLY A 99 -8.22 -1.09 1.55
CA GLY A 99 -6.86 -1.49 1.15
C GLY A 99 -6.43 -2.83 1.77
N PRO A 100 -7.15 -3.94 1.50
CA PRO A 100 -6.96 -5.22 2.21
C PRO A 100 -5.61 -5.92 1.93
N GLY A 101 -4.76 -5.35 1.08
CA GLY A 101 -3.51 -5.98 0.68
C GLY A 101 -3.74 -7.36 0.09
N THR A 102 -3.23 -8.39 0.75
CA THR A 102 -3.39 -9.81 0.41
C THR A 102 -4.75 -10.39 0.82
N GLY A 103 -5.53 -9.69 1.65
CA GLY A 103 -6.77 -10.17 2.26
C GLY A 103 -6.57 -11.00 3.53
N ARG A 104 -5.32 -11.18 3.98
CA ARG A 104 -5.00 -12.04 5.14
C ARG A 104 -5.64 -11.56 6.44
N LEU A 105 -5.71 -10.25 6.67
CA LEU A 105 -6.34 -9.70 7.87
C LEU A 105 -7.82 -10.08 7.95
N MET A 106 -8.59 -9.84 6.89
CA MET A 106 -10.02 -10.21 6.86
C MET A 106 -10.22 -11.71 7.04
N ALA A 107 -9.37 -12.54 6.42
CA ALA A 107 -9.45 -13.98 6.58
C ALA A 107 -9.29 -14.38 8.06
N ASP A 108 -8.25 -13.89 8.73
CA ASP A 108 -8.02 -14.17 10.15
C ASP A 108 -9.16 -13.62 11.05
N VAL A 109 -9.71 -12.44 10.71
CA VAL A 109 -10.83 -11.82 11.44
C VAL A 109 -12.12 -12.62 11.33
N LEU A 110 -12.39 -13.24 10.18
CA LEU A 110 -13.59 -14.04 9.95
C LEU A 110 -13.51 -15.46 10.57
N GLU A 111 -12.30 -15.94 10.85
CA GLU A 111 -12.05 -17.25 11.47
C GLU A 111 -11.96 -17.20 13.01
N ALA A 112 -11.80 -16.00 13.58
CA ALA A 112 -11.59 -15.77 15.02
C ALA A 112 -12.87 -15.85 15.86
#